data_AF-A0A813SNC2-F1
#
_entry.id   AF-A0A813SNC2-F1
#
_cell.length_a   1.000
_cell.length_b   1.000
_cell.length_c   1.000
_cell.angle_alpha   90.00
_cell.angle_beta   90.00
_cell.angle_gamma   90.00
#
_symmetry.space_group_name_H-M   'P 1'
#
loop_
_entity.id
_entity.type
_entity.pdbx_description
1 polymer ?
#
loop_
_entity_poly.entity_id
_entity_poly.type
_entity_poly.pdbx_seq_one_letter_code
_entity_poly.pdbx_strand_id
1 'polypeptide(L)'
;MESIDKSNVIISALFRDACGAAIFSQKTSNKICNVIDHRCAIIDNTLELGRLKEFNDSSIHLYLDKQLPYAVFDYLPNLVNSLLIEYNIDIKICQFAVHTGGPKIIRGIEKCLNLDEEQLCASWYVMINYGNLSGSSNLVVLEHFCRWKYSSIKPTCKNIIFPKDFNQYKYIVGLSFGPGIAVECVLFQL
;
A
#
# COMPACT_ATOMS: atom_id res chain seq x y z
N MET A 1 20.67 20.90 -21.95
CA MET A 1 19.50 20.16 -21.45
C MET A 1 19.99 18.79 -21.05
N GLU A 2 19.79 18.39 -19.79
CA GLU A 2 19.97 16.98 -19.41
C GLU A 2 19.08 16.11 -20.29
N SER A 3 19.58 14.94 -20.70
CA SER A 3 18.81 13.99 -21.48
C SER A 3 17.61 13.50 -20.68
N ILE A 4 16.42 13.52 -21.27
CA ILE A 4 15.22 12.96 -20.64
C ILE A 4 15.39 11.45 -20.49
N ASP A 5 15.66 10.99 -19.27
CA ASP A 5 15.67 9.57 -18.92
C ASP A 5 14.23 9.03 -18.86
N LYS A 6 14.01 7.79 -19.31
CA LYS A 6 12.72 7.09 -19.22
C LYS A 6 12.21 7.04 -17.78
N SER A 7 13.12 6.90 -16.81
CA SER A 7 12.81 6.90 -15.38
C SER A 7 12.15 8.21 -14.96
N ASN A 8 12.64 9.36 -15.44
CA ASN A 8 12.09 10.67 -15.13
C ASN A 8 10.66 10.83 -15.67
N VAL A 9 10.41 10.36 -16.91
CA VAL A 9 9.06 10.36 -17.49
C VAL A 9 8.09 9.52 -16.65
N ILE A 10 8.52 8.34 -16.20
CA ILE A 10 7.70 7.46 -15.35
C ILE A 10 7.40 8.14 -14.01
N ILE A 11 8.41 8.71 -13.35
CA ILE A 11 8.25 9.41 -12.07
C ILE A 11 7.25 10.57 -12.22
N SER A 12 7.43 11.44 -13.22
CA SER A 12 6.50 12.56 -13.48
C SER A 12 5.08 12.11 -13.83
N ALA A 13 4.93 10.98 -14.54
CA ALA A 13 3.62 10.43 -14.86
C ALA A 13 2.93 9.80 -13.64
N LEU A 14 3.70 9.32 -12.66
CA LEU A 14 3.24 8.48 -11.56
C LEU A 14 2.93 9.26 -10.28
N PHE A 15 3.82 10.16 -9.85
CA PHE A 15 3.70 10.85 -8.56
C PHE A 15 2.70 12.00 -8.60
N ARG A 16 1.91 12.15 -7.53
CA ARG A 16 0.94 13.22 -7.32
C ARG A 16 0.97 13.68 -5.86
N ASP A 17 0.45 14.88 -5.63
CA ASP A 17 0.44 15.48 -4.30
C ASP A 17 -0.79 15.03 -3.51
N ALA A 18 -0.59 14.70 -2.24
CA ALA A 18 -1.66 14.46 -1.30
C ALA A 18 -1.20 14.67 0.15
N CYS A 19 -2.17 14.94 1.02
CA CYS A 19 -1.99 14.98 2.46
C CYS A 19 -2.98 13.98 3.08
N GLY A 20 -2.51 13.18 4.04
CA GLY A 20 -3.33 12.28 4.84
C GLY A 20 -3.08 12.53 6.32
N ALA A 21 -4.14 12.48 7.12
CA ALA A 21 -4.05 12.59 8.57
C ALA A 21 -4.98 11.57 9.23
N ALA A 22 -4.59 11.08 10.41
CA ALA A 22 -5.39 10.15 11.21
C ALA A 22 -5.32 10.53 12.69
N ILE A 23 -6.40 10.24 13.42
CA ILE A 23 -6.47 10.44 14.87
C ILE A 23 -6.40 9.07 15.54
N PHE A 24 -5.42 8.88 16.40
CA PHE A 24 -5.28 7.67 17.21
C PHE A 24 -5.82 7.92 18.62
N SER A 25 -6.58 6.97 19.14
CA SER A 25 -7.14 7.06 20.50
C SER A 25 -7.22 5.69 21.16
N GLN A 26 -7.01 5.66 22.46
CA GLN A 26 -7.27 4.47 23.29
C GLN A 26 -8.76 4.29 23.63
N LYS A 27 -9.60 5.31 23.42
CA LYS A 27 -11.05 5.22 23.67
C LYS A 27 -11.66 4.13 22.82
N THR A 28 -12.54 3.30 23.39
CA THR A 28 -13.12 2.11 22.73
C THR A 28 -14.36 2.39 21.89
N SER A 29 -15.00 3.55 22.04
CA SER A 29 -16.23 3.92 21.32
C SER A 29 -15.96 4.66 20.00
N ASN A 30 -16.89 4.53 19.04
CA ASN A 30 -16.92 5.25 17.75
C ASN A 30 -15.64 5.10 16.91
N LYS A 31 -15.07 3.90 16.84
CA LYS A 31 -13.89 3.62 16.03
C LYS A 31 -14.25 3.18 14.62
N ILE A 32 -13.44 3.63 13.66
CA ILE A 32 -13.49 3.14 12.26
C ILE A 32 -12.74 1.81 12.13
N CYS A 33 -11.61 1.67 12.82
CA CYS A 33 -10.85 0.43 12.92
C CYS A 33 -9.94 0.46 14.17
N ASN A 34 -9.40 -0.69 14.57
CA ASN A 34 -8.40 -0.84 15.61
C ASN A 34 -7.06 -1.22 14.98
N VAL A 35 -5.96 -0.58 15.39
CA VAL A 35 -4.62 -1.11 15.13
C VAL A 35 -4.40 -2.29 16.09
N ILE A 36 -4.11 -3.47 15.55
CA ILE A 36 -3.85 -4.68 16.33
C ILE A 36 -2.35 -4.83 16.54
N ASP A 37 -1.58 -4.78 15.45
CA ASP A 37 -0.14 -5.01 15.47
C ASP A 37 0.53 -4.50 14.18
N HIS A 38 1.86 -4.54 14.14
CA HIS A 38 2.68 -4.14 13.00
C HIS A 38 3.96 -4.98 12.87
N ARG A 39 4.52 -5.07 11.66
CA ARG A 39 5.84 -5.62 11.39
C ARG A 39 6.63 -4.61 10.56
N CYS A 40 7.88 -4.42 10.92
CA CYS A 40 8.84 -3.55 10.25
C CYS A 40 10.07 -4.40 9.92
N ALA A 41 10.60 -4.26 8.71
CA ALA A 41 11.82 -4.93 8.30
C ALA A 41 12.60 -4.13 7.26
N ILE A 42 13.92 -4.30 7.25
CA ILE A 42 14.77 -3.92 6.13
C ILE A 42 15.16 -5.21 5.41
N ILE A 43 14.95 -5.27 4.10
CA ILE A 43 15.35 -6.44 3.32
C ILE A 43 16.87 -6.40 3.14
N ASP A 44 17.54 -7.45 3.58
CA ASP A 44 19.01 -7.54 3.51
C ASP A 44 19.54 -7.36 2.08
N ASN A 45 20.66 -6.65 1.97
CA ASN A 45 21.37 -6.42 0.70
C ASN A 45 20.55 -5.70 -0.38
N THR A 46 19.58 -4.86 0.01
CA THR A 46 18.73 -4.11 -0.94
C THR A 46 18.90 -2.59 -0.93
N LEU A 47 19.89 -2.06 -0.19
CA LEU A 47 20.11 -0.61 -0.04
C LEU A 47 20.21 0.13 -1.37
N GLU A 48 20.88 -0.46 -2.36
CA GLU A 48 21.08 0.16 -3.66
C GLU A 48 19.83 0.10 -4.57
N LEU A 49 18.81 -0.69 -4.21
CA LEU A 49 17.62 -0.87 -5.04
C LEU A 49 16.67 0.32 -4.99
N GLY A 50 16.70 1.12 -3.91
CA GLY A 50 15.81 2.25 -3.73
C GLY A 50 16.43 3.26 -2.77
N ARG A 51 16.71 4.46 -3.27
CA ARG A 51 17.41 5.52 -2.52
C ARG A 51 16.89 6.90 -2.87
N LEU A 52 16.81 7.74 -1.85
CA LEU A 52 16.55 9.17 -1.99
C LEU A 52 17.88 9.91 -1.83
N LYS A 53 18.15 10.86 -2.71
CA LYS A 53 19.31 11.75 -2.60
C LYS A 53 18.86 13.19 -2.69
N GLU A 54 19.19 13.96 -1.67
CA GLU A 54 19.04 15.41 -1.67
C GLU A 54 20.29 16.05 -2.30
N PHE A 55 20.08 17.11 -3.08
CA PHE A 55 21.13 17.89 -3.72
C PHE A 55 21.20 19.30 -3.14
N ASN A 56 22.31 20.00 -3.42
CA ASN A 56 22.56 21.34 -2.88
C ASN A 56 21.54 22.40 -3.34
N ASP A 57 20.78 22.12 -4.41
CA ASP A 57 19.69 22.97 -4.90
C ASP A 57 18.33 22.63 -4.26
N SER A 58 18.33 21.83 -3.19
CA SER A 58 17.14 21.31 -2.50
C SER A 58 16.25 20.39 -3.34
N SER A 59 16.72 19.93 -4.50
CA SER A 59 16.04 18.87 -5.24
C SER A 59 16.26 17.52 -4.55
N ILE A 60 15.22 16.68 -4.58
CA ILE A 60 15.27 15.31 -4.06
C ILE A 60 15.07 14.36 -5.24
N HIS A 61 16.08 13.56 -5.54
CA HIS A 61 15.97 12.56 -6.60
C HIS A 61 15.71 11.19 -6.00
N LEU A 62 14.68 10.54 -6.53
CA LEU A 62 14.34 9.16 -6.23
C LEU A 62 14.98 8.24 -7.28
N TYR A 63 15.82 7.32 -6.82
CA TYR A 63 16.38 6.26 -7.64
C TYR A 63 15.67 4.95 -7.33
N LEU A 64 15.17 4.29 -8.37
CA LEU A 64 14.48 3.00 -8.27
C LEU A 64 15.11 2.01 -9.24
N ASP A 65 15.72 0.95 -8.72
CA ASP A 65 16.18 -0.16 -9.53
C ASP A 65 14.99 -1.02 -9.98
N LYS A 66 15.05 -1.53 -11.21
CA LYS A 66 14.04 -2.44 -11.76
C LYS A 66 13.84 -3.73 -10.95
N GLN A 67 14.83 -4.11 -10.12
CA GLN A 67 14.82 -5.27 -9.24
C GLN A 67 14.07 -5.04 -7.93
N LEU A 68 13.90 -3.78 -7.50
CA LEU A 68 13.23 -3.44 -6.23
C LEU A 68 11.88 -4.16 -6.05
N PRO A 69 10.96 -4.17 -7.03
CA PRO A 69 9.68 -4.85 -6.86
C PRO A 69 9.83 -6.34 -6.53
N TYR A 70 10.81 -7.03 -7.10
CA TYR A 70 10.98 -8.47 -6.90
C TYR A 70 11.51 -8.78 -5.50
N ALA A 71 12.48 -8.00 -5.00
CA ALA A 71 12.94 -8.14 -3.62
C ALA A 71 11.79 -8.01 -2.62
N VAL A 72 10.87 -7.06 -2.87
CA VAL A 72 9.64 -6.90 -2.08
C VAL A 72 8.72 -8.12 -2.21
N PHE A 73 8.47 -8.60 -3.43
CA PHE A 73 7.55 -9.73 -3.66
C PHE A 73 8.05 -11.04 -3.05
N ASP A 74 9.37 -11.26 -3.04
CA ASP A 74 9.98 -12.45 -2.44
C ASP A 74 9.90 -12.42 -0.90
N TYR A 75 10.00 -11.23 -0.30
CA TYR A 75 9.96 -11.06 1.16
C TYR A 75 8.55 -11.07 1.75
N LEU A 76 7.59 -10.46 1.05
CA LEU A 76 6.23 -10.21 1.54
C LEU A 76 5.45 -11.43 2.05
N PRO A 77 5.45 -12.60 1.38
CA PRO A 77 4.67 -13.75 1.83
C PRO A 77 5.05 -14.19 3.24
N ASN A 78 6.34 -14.24 3.55
CA ASN A 78 6.81 -14.63 4.88
C ASN A 78 6.40 -13.59 5.94
N LEU A 79 6.57 -12.31 5.65
CA LEU A 79 6.20 -11.22 6.57
C LEU A 79 4.70 -11.25 6.89
N VAL A 80 3.85 -11.25 5.86
CA VAL A 80 2.38 -11.22 6.02
C VAL A 80 1.89 -12.49 6.69
N ASN A 81 2.36 -13.68 6.28
CA ASN A 81 1.94 -14.94 6.89
C ASN A 81 2.34 -15.00 8.37
N SER A 82 3.55 -14.54 8.73
CA SER A 82 3.97 -14.54 10.14
C SER A 82 3.04 -13.70 11.02
N LEU A 83 2.62 -12.53 10.53
CA LEU A 83 1.69 -11.65 11.23
C LEU A 83 0.29 -12.29 11.34
N LEU A 84 -0.25 -12.82 10.25
CA LEU A 84 -1.61 -13.37 10.25
C LEU A 84 -1.72 -14.67 11.08
N ILE A 85 -0.70 -15.53 11.07
CA ILE A 85 -0.66 -16.79 11.85
C ILE A 85 -0.70 -16.50 13.34
N GLU A 86 0.04 -15.50 13.81
CA GLU A 86 0.08 -15.13 15.24
C GLU A 86 -1.30 -14.77 15.80
N TYR A 87 -2.16 -14.18 14.96
CA TYR A 87 -3.53 -13.81 15.31
C TYR A 87 -4.60 -14.80 14.83
N ASN A 88 -4.20 -15.93 14.22
CA ASN A 88 -5.10 -16.93 13.63
C ASN A 88 -6.10 -16.32 12.63
N ILE A 89 -5.61 -15.43 11.76
CA ILE A 89 -6.41 -14.72 10.76
C ILE A 89 -6.23 -15.36 9.38
N ASP A 90 -7.35 -15.65 8.72
CA ASP A 90 -7.35 -16.05 7.31
C ASP A 90 -7.13 -14.82 6.41
N ILE A 91 -6.18 -14.92 5.48
CA ILE A 91 -5.91 -13.87 4.49
C ILE A 91 -7.13 -13.54 3.63
N LYS A 92 -8.06 -14.49 3.42
CA LYS A 92 -9.29 -14.29 2.63
C LYS A 92 -10.28 -13.32 3.26
N ILE A 93 -10.24 -13.13 4.58
CA ILE A 93 -11.06 -12.13 5.29
C ILE A 93 -10.33 -10.79 5.50
N CYS A 94 -9.18 -10.61 4.84
CA CYS A 94 -8.40 -9.39 4.87
C CYS A 94 -8.59 -8.57 3.58
N GLN A 95 -8.71 -7.26 3.73
CA GLN A 95 -8.46 -6.32 2.65
C GLN A 95 -7.04 -5.79 2.70
N PHE A 96 -6.51 -5.36 1.58
CA PHE A 96 -5.13 -4.92 1.47
C PHE A 96 -5.07 -3.45 1.11
N ALA A 97 -4.64 -2.63 2.07
CA ALA A 97 -4.41 -1.21 1.87
C ALA A 97 -2.94 -0.97 1.54
N VAL A 98 -2.57 -1.21 0.28
CA VAL A 98 -1.17 -1.15 -0.16
C VAL A 98 -0.80 0.23 -0.71
N HIS A 99 0.47 0.62 -0.51
CA HIS A 99 1.06 1.83 -1.07
C HIS A 99 0.89 1.82 -2.61
N THR A 100 0.46 2.96 -3.17
CA THR A 100 0.21 3.11 -4.61
C THR A 100 1.49 3.41 -5.40
N GLY A 101 2.55 2.65 -5.13
CA GLY A 101 3.87 2.80 -5.75
C GLY A 101 3.91 2.55 -7.26
N GLY A 102 2.81 2.05 -7.82
CA GLY A 102 2.59 1.88 -9.25
C GLY A 102 1.88 0.56 -9.58
N PRO A 103 1.32 0.42 -10.80
CA PRO A 103 0.56 -0.77 -11.18
C PRO A 103 1.36 -2.08 -11.08
N LYS A 104 2.69 -2.04 -11.25
CA LYS A 104 3.55 -3.23 -11.10
C LYS A 104 3.62 -3.71 -9.65
N ILE A 105 3.64 -2.79 -8.69
CA ILE A 105 3.66 -3.13 -7.26
C ILE A 105 2.34 -3.79 -6.87
N ILE A 106 1.20 -3.18 -7.20
CA ILE A 106 -0.11 -3.71 -6.81
C ILE A 106 -0.36 -5.10 -7.41
N ARG A 107 -0.08 -5.31 -8.70
CA ARG A 107 -0.19 -6.64 -9.34
C ARG A 107 0.78 -7.67 -8.78
N GLY A 108 1.97 -7.23 -8.38
CA GLY A 108 2.97 -8.13 -7.81
C GLY A 108 2.56 -8.63 -6.44
N ILE A 109 2.01 -7.73 -5.60
CA ILE A 109 1.46 -8.08 -4.29
C ILE A 109 0.28 -9.04 -4.43
N GLU A 110 -0.66 -8.73 -5.34
CA GLU A 110 -1.77 -9.61 -5.67
C GLU A 110 -1.30 -11.04 -5.96
N LYS A 111 -0.28 -11.17 -6.81
CA LYS A 111 0.27 -12.48 -7.22
C LYS A 111 1.06 -13.16 -6.12
N CYS A 112 1.97 -12.47 -5.44
CA CYS A 112 2.85 -13.12 -4.46
C CYS A 112 2.11 -13.53 -3.19
N LEU A 113 1.04 -12.83 -2.84
CA LEU A 113 0.16 -13.18 -1.72
C LEU A 113 -1.07 -14.01 -2.13
N ASN A 114 -1.22 -14.30 -3.43
CA ASN A 114 -2.37 -15.05 -3.98
C ASN A 114 -3.73 -14.47 -3.56
N LEU A 115 -3.86 -13.15 -3.72
CA LEU A 115 -5.07 -12.39 -3.37
C LEU A 115 -6.10 -12.48 -4.48
N ASP A 116 -7.37 -12.43 -4.10
CA ASP A 116 -8.46 -12.19 -5.05
C ASP A 116 -8.46 -10.71 -5.47
N GLU A 117 -8.80 -10.41 -6.73
CA GLU A 117 -8.74 -9.05 -7.31
C GLU A 117 -9.43 -7.99 -6.43
N GLU A 118 -10.56 -8.35 -5.84
CA GLU A 118 -11.34 -7.45 -4.99
C GLU A 118 -10.65 -7.07 -3.66
N GLN A 119 -9.69 -7.87 -3.18
CA GLN A 119 -8.93 -7.60 -1.94
C GLN A 119 -8.04 -6.35 -2.04
N LEU A 120 -7.79 -5.86 -3.26
CA LEU A 120 -7.00 -4.67 -3.55
C LEU A 120 -7.84 -3.54 -4.18
N CYS A 121 -9.17 -3.62 -4.11
CA CYS A 121 -10.06 -2.71 -4.86
C CYS A 121 -9.82 -1.23 -4.50
N ALA A 122 -9.56 -0.93 -3.23
CA ALA A 122 -9.26 0.44 -2.79
C ALA A 122 -7.89 0.92 -3.25
N SER A 123 -6.86 0.07 -3.20
CA SER A 123 -5.53 0.40 -3.72
C SER A 123 -5.54 0.65 -5.23
N TRP A 124 -6.26 -0.17 -5.99
CA TRP A 124 -6.46 0.07 -7.42
C TRP A 124 -7.23 1.36 -7.70
N TYR A 125 -8.29 1.62 -6.93
CA TYR A 125 -9.05 2.86 -7.09
C TYR A 125 -8.19 4.09 -6.87
N VAL A 126 -7.38 4.09 -5.81
CA VAL A 126 -6.49 5.22 -5.53
C VAL A 126 -5.41 5.35 -6.60
N MET A 127 -4.82 4.24 -7.05
CA MET A 127 -3.84 4.26 -8.13
C MET A 127 -4.42 4.85 -9.43
N ILE A 128 -5.62 4.43 -9.84
CA ILE A 128 -6.24 4.88 -11.08
C ILE A 128 -6.64 6.36 -11.02
N ASN A 129 -7.20 6.82 -9.90
CA ASN A 129 -7.78 8.15 -9.79
C ASN A 129 -6.80 9.21 -9.29
N TYR A 130 -5.80 8.81 -8.49
CA TYR A 130 -4.90 9.75 -7.80
C TYR A 130 -3.41 9.43 -7.99
N GLY A 131 -3.03 8.29 -8.55
CA GLY A 131 -1.63 7.94 -8.79
C GLY A 131 -0.86 7.53 -7.53
N ASN A 132 0.46 7.72 -7.57
CA ASN A 132 1.35 7.49 -6.43
C ASN A 132 1.37 8.74 -5.53
N LEU A 133 0.81 8.59 -4.33
CA LEU A 133 0.67 9.66 -3.34
C LEU A 133 1.80 9.64 -2.29
N SER A 134 2.89 8.94 -2.58
CA SER A 134 4.03 8.79 -1.69
C SER A 134 3.58 8.27 -0.30
N GLY A 135 4.10 8.84 0.79
CA GLY A 135 3.73 8.46 2.16
C GLY A 135 2.25 8.61 2.50
N SER A 136 1.49 9.42 1.75
CA SER A 136 0.05 9.62 1.99
C SER A 136 -0.82 8.47 1.44
N SER A 137 -0.29 7.61 0.57
CA SER A 137 -1.08 6.59 -0.14
C SER A 137 -1.89 5.68 0.78
N ASN A 138 -1.27 5.10 1.81
CA ASN A 138 -1.95 4.09 2.63
C ASN A 138 -3.14 4.68 3.39
N LEU A 139 -3.04 5.91 3.91
CA LEU A 139 -4.15 6.58 4.59
C LEU A 139 -5.31 6.87 3.64
N VAL A 140 -5.03 7.33 2.43
CA VAL A 140 -6.06 7.59 1.41
C VAL A 140 -6.74 6.28 0.99
N VAL A 141 -5.98 5.20 0.82
CA VAL A 141 -6.54 3.87 0.52
C VAL A 141 -7.43 3.36 1.66
N LEU A 142 -6.96 3.47 2.90
CA LEU A 142 -7.74 3.12 4.10
C LEU A 142 -9.04 3.93 4.18
N GLU A 143 -8.98 5.25 3.96
CA GLU A 143 -10.15 6.12 3.95
C GLU A 143 -11.19 5.67 2.92
N HIS A 144 -10.78 5.41 1.68
CA HIS A 144 -11.68 4.94 0.63
C HIS A 144 -12.36 3.62 1.00
N PHE A 145 -11.59 2.63 1.46
CA PHE A 145 -12.15 1.34 1.84
C PHE A 145 -13.15 1.48 3.01
N CYS A 146 -12.75 2.15 4.08
CA CYS A 146 -13.59 2.35 5.27
C CYS A 146 -14.88 3.11 4.91
N ARG A 147 -14.77 4.16 4.09
CA ARG A 147 -15.94 4.91 3.62
C ARG A 147 -16.93 4.01 2.88
N TRP A 148 -16.48 3.11 2.01
CA TRP A 148 -17.37 2.21 1.29
C TRP A 148 -17.93 1.08 2.15
N LYS A 149 -17.16 0.60 3.12
CA LYS A 149 -17.62 -0.41 4.08
C LYS A 149 -18.79 0.12 4.91
N TYR A 150 -18.64 1.31 5.50
CA TYR A 150 -19.62 1.87 6.44
C TYR A 150 -20.68 2.77 5.78
N SER A 151 -20.59 3.04 4.48
CA SER A 151 -21.62 3.77 3.72
C SER A 151 -22.64 2.84 3.07
N SER A 152 -23.86 3.35 2.90
CA SER A 152 -24.91 2.76 2.06
C SER A 152 -24.60 2.86 0.57
N ILE A 153 -23.77 3.82 0.15
CA ILE A 153 -23.39 4.04 -1.26
C ILE A 153 -22.12 3.25 -1.55
N LYS A 154 -22.22 2.32 -2.51
CA LYS A 154 -21.09 1.49 -2.94
C LYS A 154 -20.35 2.12 -4.12
N PRO A 155 -19.02 1.92 -4.22
CA PRO A 155 -18.23 2.51 -5.29
C PRO A 155 -18.55 1.89 -6.64
N THR A 156 -18.28 2.65 -7.70
CA THR A 156 -18.21 2.16 -9.06
C THR A 156 -16.95 2.71 -9.73
N CYS A 157 -16.23 1.85 -10.45
CA CYS A 157 -15.08 2.23 -11.24
C CYS A 157 -14.89 1.20 -12.34
N LYS A 158 -14.65 1.66 -13.57
CA LYS A 158 -14.42 0.76 -14.70
C LYS A 158 -13.11 -0.01 -14.46
N ASN A 159 -13.13 -1.32 -14.70
CA ASN A 159 -11.97 -2.22 -14.54
C ASN A 159 -11.49 -2.41 -13.09
N ILE A 160 -12.33 -2.17 -12.09
CA ILE A 160 -12.09 -2.62 -10.71
C ILE A 160 -13.23 -3.54 -10.30
N ILE A 161 -12.87 -4.72 -9.81
CA ILE A 161 -13.83 -5.62 -9.17
C ILE A 161 -13.94 -5.21 -7.71
N PHE A 162 -15.16 -4.88 -7.29
CA PHE A 162 -15.48 -4.59 -5.89
C PHE A 162 -16.21 -5.78 -5.27
N PRO A 163 -16.00 -6.00 -3.97
CA PRO A 163 -16.74 -7.03 -3.25
C PRO A 163 -18.24 -6.73 -3.25
N LYS A 164 -19.05 -7.79 -3.41
CA LYS A 164 -20.51 -7.68 -3.25
C LYS A 164 -20.88 -7.27 -1.82
N ASP A 165 -20.14 -7.78 -0.85
CA ASP A 165 -20.30 -7.44 0.56
C ASP A 165 -18.95 -7.04 1.17
N PHE A 166 -18.81 -5.76 1.54
CA PHE A 166 -17.63 -5.25 2.24
C PHE A 166 -17.53 -5.78 3.69
N ASN A 167 -18.58 -6.43 4.22
CA ASN A 167 -18.57 -7.03 5.55
C ASN A 167 -17.90 -8.40 5.61
N GLN A 168 -17.61 -9.03 4.47
CA GLN A 168 -16.78 -10.25 4.46
C GLN A 168 -15.38 -9.98 5.03
N TYR A 169 -14.88 -8.75 4.85
CA TYR A 169 -13.59 -8.34 5.37
C TYR A 169 -13.70 -7.86 6.81
N LYS A 170 -12.91 -8.51 7.67
CA LYS A 170 -12.82 -8.25 9.11
C LYS A 170 -11.53 -7.54 9.49
N TYR A 171 -10.54 -7.60 8.60
CA TYR A 171 -9.23 -7.00 8.83
C TYR A 171 -8.76 -6.23 7.60
N ILE A 172 -7.83 -5.30 7.81
CA ILE A 172 -7.04 -4.69 6.76
C ILE A 172 -5.56 -4.94 7.05
N VAL A 173 -4.82 -5.38 6.04
CA VAL A 173 -3.36 -5.42 6.05
C VAL A 173 -2.86 -4.21 5.25
N GLY A 174 -2.31 -3.23 5.95
CA GLY A 174 -1.63 -2.09 5.34
C GLY A 174 -0.20 -2.48 4.97
N LEU A 175 0.23 -2.23 3.72
CA LEU A 175 1.60 -2.51 3.26
C LEU A 175 2.21 -1.29 2.60
N SER A 176 3.43 -0.93 2.98
CA SER A 176 4.21 0.11 2.30
C SER A 176 5.69 -0.26 2.21
N PHE A 177 6.36 0.39 1.26
CA PHE A 177 7.76 0.13 0.95
C PHE A 177 8.46 1.46 0.75
N GLY A 178 9.68 1.57 1.27
CA GLY A 178 10.49 2.78 1.17
C GLY A 178 11.96 2.46 0.96
N PRO A 179 12.81 3.49 0.78
CA PRO A 179 14.26 3.33 0.71
C PRO A 179 14.82 2.49 1.88
N GLY A 180 15.73 1.58 1.57
CA GLY A 180 16.27 0.61 2.55
C GLY A 180 16.67 -0.75 1.96
N ILE A 181 15.82 -1.50 1.25
CA ILE A 181 14.36 -1.35 1.11
C ILE A 181 13.67 -1.73 2.41
N ALA A 182 12.99 -0.76 3.00
CA ALA A 182 12.17 -0.97 4.18
C ALA A 182 10.78 -1.47 3.76
N VAL A 183 10.24 -2.42 4.51
CA VAL A 183 8.87 -2.94 4.39
C VAL A 183 8.15 -2.69 5.70
N GLU A 184 7.01 -2.02 5.62
CA GLU A 184 6.14 -1.75 6.75
C GLU A 184 4.80 -2.45 6.53
N CYS A 185 4.34 -3.15 7.56
CA CYS A 185 3.10 -3.90 7.57
C CYS A 185 2.31 -3.57 8.83
N VAL A 186 1.03 -3.21 8.70
CA VAL A 186 0.14 -2.91 9.83
C VAL A 186 -1.14 -3.70 9.71
N LEU A 187 -1.54 -4.39 10.78
CA LEU A 187 -2.79 -5.12 10.86
C LEU A 187 -3.85 -4.26 11.57
N PHE A 188 -4.95 -4.01 10.88
CA PHE A 188 -6.13 -3.34 11.43
C PHE A 188 -7.29 -4.31 11.55
N GLN A 189 -8.09 -4.19 12.60
CA GLN A 189 -9.39 -4.85 12.74
C GLN A 189 -10.51 -3.84 12.46
N LEU A 190 -11.51 -4.24 11.67
CA LEU A 190 -12.65 -3.43 11.25
C LEU A 190 -13.91 -3.63 12.10
#